data_AF-A0A0M6ZW21-F1
#
_entry.id   AF-A0A0M6ZW21-F1
#
_cell.length_a   1.000
_cell.length_b   1.000
_cell.length_c   1.000
_cell.angle_alpha   90.00
_cell.angle_beta   90.00
_cell.angle_gamma   90.00
#
_symmetry.space_group_name_H-M   'P 1'
#
loop_
_entity.id
_entity.type
_entity.pdbx_description
1 polymer ?
#
loop_
_entity_poly.entity_id
_entity_poly.type
_entity_poly.pdbx_seq_one_letter_code
_entity_poly.pdbx_strand_id
1 'polypeptide(L)'
;MTVTFGHAELTNGPSATTLHITLAAEPLELSWQHCGTTSDFLGDYFAKCCAKGVDQVDARHSIGYLLNEILENAVKFRHDGNIEISCSLDGNHFESEISNVIDPATAEKFQELLREILARDPGELLLERIEANATDLDSSGSGLGLLTLMSDYDAKLGWRFTPDASNGSVNLKTVAALTFS
;
A
#
# COMPACT_ATOMS: atom_id res chain seq x y z
N MET A 1 18.28 9.86 -8.81
CA MET A 1 17.63 9.17 -9.95
C MET A 1 16.36 8.52 -9.42
N THR A 2 15.26 8.54 -10.18
CA THR A 2 14.03 7.84 -9.80
C THR A 2 14.27 6.33 -9.85
N VAL A 3 13.80 5.60 -8.85
CA VAL A 3 13.92 4.14 -8.75
C VAL A 3 12.52 3.54 -8.67
N THR A 4 12.27 2.45 -9.39
CA THR A 4 10.96 1.80 -9.47
C THR A 4 11.08 0.30 -9.20
N PHE A 5 10.09 -0.26 -8.50
CA PHE A 5 9.93 -1.67 -8.20
C PHE A 5 8.49 -2.12 -8.53
N GLY A 6 8.32 -3.37 -8.95
CA GLY A 6 6.98 -3.95 -9.18
C GLY A 6 6.12 -3.21 -10.20
N HIS A 7 4.79 -3.25 -10.01
CA HIS A 7 3.80 -2.60 -10.86
C HIS A 7 3.46 -1.19 -10.34
N ALA A 8 4.23 -0.20 -10.75
CA ALA A 8 4.19 1.15 -10.17
C ALA A 8 3.32 2.16 -10.94
N GLU A 9 2.38 1.70 -11.76
CA GLU A 9 1.50 2.55 -12.57
C GLU A 9 0.04 2.16 -12.34
N LEU A 10 -0.86 3.15 -12.43
CA LEU A 10 -2.31 2.91 -12.49
C LEU A 10 -2.71 2.66 -13.94
N THR A 11 -3.62 1.72 -14.18
CA THR A 11 -4.03 1.27 -15.52
C THR A 11 -5.52 1.47 -15.80
N ASN A 12 -6.32 1.76 -14.78
CA ASN A 12 -7.75 1.99 -14.93
C ASN A 12 -8.08 3.13 -15.90
N GLY A 13 -9.14 2.93 -16.69
CA GLY A 13 -9.58 3.87 -17.71
C GLY A 13 -10.26 5.13 -17.14
N PRO A 14 -10.51 6.15 -17.98
CA PRO A 14 -11.14 7.41 -17.56
C PRO A 14 -12.60 7.26 -17.11
N SER A 15 -13.24 6.12 -17.36
CA SER A 15 -14.59 5.80 -16.89
C SER A 15 -14.62 5.17 -15.49
N ALA A 16 -13.46 4.87 -14.90
CA ALA A 16 -13.38 4.27 -13.58
C ALA A 16 -14.01 5.17 -12.52
N THR A 17 -14.61 4.55 -11.50
CA THR A 17 -15.04 5.29 -10.32
C THR A 17 -13.78 5.67 -9.54
N THR A 18 -13.51 6.97 -9.39
CA THR A 18 -12.31 7.46 -8.71
C THR A 18 -12.64 8.21 -7.43
N LEU A 19 -11.78 8.09 -6.42
CA LEU A 19 -11.88 8.86 -5.19
C LEU A 19 -10.48 9.28 -4.74
N HIS A 20 -10.35 10.53 -4.31
CA HIS A 20 -9.09 11.10 -3.81
C HIS A 20 -9.28 11.58 -2.37
N ILE A 21 -8.35 11.22 -1.49
CA ILE A 21 -8.29 11.67 -0.09
C ILE A 21 -6.91 12.24 0.18
N THR A 22 -6.89 13.39 0.85
CA THR A 22 -5.67 13.94 1.42
C THR A 22 -5.76 13.83 2.95
N LEU A 23 -4.82 13.10 3.55
CA LEU A 23 -4.62 13.13 4.99
C LEU A 23 -3.62 14.24 5.31
N ALA A 24 -4.15 15.36 5.79
CA ALA A 24 -3.34 16.53 6.11
C ALA A 24 -2.40 16.23 7.27
N ALA A 25 -1.15 16.67 7.18
CA ALA A 25 -0.15 16.53 8.23
C ALA A 25 -0.40 17.39 9.47
N GLU A 26 -0.99 18.56 9.26
CA GLU A 26 -1.21 19.55 10.29
C GLU A 26 -2.64 20.09 10.16
N PRO A 27 -3.39 20.24 11.26
CA PRO A 27 -3.02 19.96 12.65
C PRO A 27 -3.18 18.48 13.06
N LEU A 28 -3.41 17.57 12.12
CA LEU A 28 -3.75 16.18 12.41
C LEU A 28 -2.47 15.38 12.75
N GLU A 29 -2.32 14.99 14.02
CA GLU A 29 -1.29 14.02 14.42
C GLU A 29 -1.63 12.63 13.83
N LEU A 30 -1.17 12.38 12.59
CA LEU A 30 -1.41 11.13 11.87
C LEU A 30 -0.95 9.93 12.69
N SER A 31 -1.79 8.90 12.72
CA SER A 31 -1.64 7.75 13.61
C SER A 31 -2.32 6.52 12.99
N TRP A 32 -2.05 5.34 13.57
CA TRP A 32 -2.65 4.07 13.16
C TRP A 32 -4.18 4.09 13.15
N GLN A 33 -4.81 4.88 14.03
CA GLN A 33 -6.27 5.05 14.04
C GLN A 33 -6.77 5.69 12.73
N HIS A 34 -6.01 6.62 12.17
CA HIS A 34 -6.34 7.26 10.90
C HIS A 34 -6.18 6.30 9.72
N CYS A 35 -5.23 5.36 9.77
CA CYS A 35 -5.10 4.30 8.78
C CYS A 35 -6.40 3.48 8.72
N GLY A 36 -6.79 2.87 9.85
CA GLY A 36 -7.99 2.04 9.92
C GLY A 36 -9.27 2.78 9.55
N THR A 37 -9.45 4.01 10.03
CA THR A 37 -10.64 4.81 9.69
C THR A 37 -10.72 5.11 8.19
N THR A 38 -9.59 5.44 7.56
CA THR A 38 -9.53 5.79 6.14
C THR A 38 -9.72 4.54 5.28
N SER A 39 -9.07 3.43 5.62
CA SER A 39 -9.20 2.17 4.90
C SER A 39 -10.60 1.58 5.01
N ASP A 40 -11.24 1.65 6.18
CA ASP A 40 -12.62 1.21 6.38
C ASP A 40 -13.60 2.00 5.50
N PHE A 41 -13.46 3.33 5.50
CA PHE A 41 -14.28 4.20 4.65
C PHE A 41 -14.12 3.86 3.15
N LEU A 42 -12.87 3.70 2.69
CA LEU A 42 -12.58 3.38 1.30
C LEU A 42 -13.09 1.98 0.92
N GLY A 43 -12.91 0.99 1.79
CA GLY A 43 -13.45 -0.36 1.61
C GLY A 43 -14.98 -0.36 1.52
N ASP A 44 -15.65 0.35 2.41
CA ASP A 44 -17.12 0.50 2.40
C ASP A 44 -17.63 1.18 1.13
N TYR A 45 -16.91 2.19 0.64
CA TYR A 45 -17.28 2.93 -0.55
C TYR A 45 -17.12 2.07 -1.81
N PHE A 46 -15.93 1.53 -2.05
CA PHE A 46 -15.63 0.82 -3.30
C PHE A 46 -16.33 -0.54 -3.40
N ALA A 47 -16.58 -1.24 -2.28
CA ALA A 47 -17.38 -2.45 -2.29
C ALA A 47 -18.79 -2.22 -2.86
N LYS A 48 -19.39 -1.05 -2.59
CA LYS A 48 -20.71 -0.68 -3.12
C LYS A 48 -20.67 -0.30 -4.61
N CYS A 49 -19.51 0.12 -5.10
CA CYS A 49 -19.29 0.49 -6.49
C CYS A 49 -18.92 -0.70 -7.39
N CYS A 50 -18.63 -1.87 -6.82
CA CYS A 50 -18.27 -3.07 -7.57
C CYS A 50 -19.39 -3.52 -8.53
N ALA A 51 -18.97 -4.14 -9.63
CA ALA A 51 -19.88 -4.71 -10.62
C ALA A 51 -20.80 -5.78 -10.00
N LYS A 52 -21.97 -6.00 -10.63
CA LYS A 52 -22.89 -7.08 -10.24
C LYS A 52 -22.18 -8.43 -10.37
N GLY A 53 -22.23 -9.23 -9.31
CA GLY A 53 -21.60 -10.55 -9.26
C GLY A 53 -20.41 -10.61 -8.30
N VAL A 54 -19.77 -9.48 -8.02
CA VAL A 54 -18.71 -9.40 -7.00
C VAL A 54 -19.32 -9.51 -5.60
N ASP A 55 -18.71 -10.33 -4.75
CA ASP A 55 -19.06 -10.38 -3.33
C ASP A 55 -18.61 -9.08 -2.64
N GLN A 56 -19.57 -8.25 -2.24
CA GLN A 56 -19.28 -6.96 -1.60
C GLN A 56 -18.62 -7.12 -0.23
N VAL A 57 -18.87 -8.21 0.49
CA VAL A 57 -18.26 -8.44 1.80
C VAL A 57 -16.77 -8.75 1.62
N ASP A 58 -16.46 -9.62 0.67
CA ASP A 58 -15.08 -9.94 0.32
C ASP A 58 -14.33 -8.72 -0.24
N ALA A 59 -14.93 -8.01 -1.20
CA ALA A 59 -14.34 -6.79 -1.76
C ALA A 59 -14.07 -5.73 -0.68
N ARG A 60 -15.01 -5.52 0.25
CA ARG A 60 -14.85 -4.59 1.38
C ARG A 60 -13.63 -4.97 2.23
N HIS A 61 -13.53 -6.24 2.64
CA HIS A 61 -12.44 -6.68 3.50
C HIS A 61 -11.09 -6.64 2.77
N SER A 62 -11.04 -7.08 1.52
CA SER A 62 -9.83 -7.08 0.70
C SER A 62 -9.30 -5.68 0.43
N ILE A 63 -10.17 -4.74 0.03
CA ILE A 63 -9.80 -3.33 -0.17
C ILE A 63 -9.39 -2.69 1.15
N GLY A 64 -10.16 -2.92 2.22
CA GLY A 64 -9.86 -2.36 3.55
C GLY A 64 -8.50 -2.84 4.07
N TYR A 65 -8.22 -4.14 3.97
CA TYR A 65 -6.95 -4.70 4.41
C TYR A 65 -5.77 -4.18 3.58
N LEU A 66 -5.89 -4.20 2.24
CA LEU A 66 -4.88 -3.66 1.33
C LEU A 66 -4.50 -2.22 1.67
N LEU A 67 -5.51 -1.35 1.78
CA LEU A 67 -5.28 0.06 2.04
C LEU A 67 -4.73 0.29 3.44
N ASN A 68 -5.18 -0.46 4.45
CA ASN A 68 -4.68 -0.33 5.80
C ASN A 68 -3.17 -0.61 5.86
N GLU A 69 -2.72 -1.74 5.32
CA GLU A 69 -1.30 -2.13 5.32
C GLU A 69 -0.40 -1.09 4.60
N ILE A 70 -0.87 -0.53 3.48
CA ILE A 70 -0.12 0.48 2.73
C ILE A 70 -0.14 1.82 3.47
N LEU A 71 -1.26 2.21 4.07
CA LEU A 71 -1.37 3.43 4.86
C LEU A 71 -0.54 3.39 6.13
N GLU A 72 -0.48 2.25 6.81
CA GLU A 72 0.38 2.04 7.97
C GLU A 72 1.85 2.24 7.61
N ASN A 73 2.29 1.72 6.45
CA ASN A 73 3.63 2.01 5.94
C ASN A 73 3.82 3.51 5.63
N ALA A 74 2.83 4.15 4.99
CA ALA A 74 2.90 5.57 4.65
C ALA A 74 3.01 6.45 5.90
N VAL A 75 2.25 6.15 6.96
CA VAL A 75 2.30 6.86 8.25
C VAL A 75 3.59 6.55 9.00
N LYS A 76 4.01 5.29 9.06
CA LYS A 76 5.23 4.84 9.77
C LYS A 76 6.50 5.48 9.21
N PHE A 77 6.60 5.60 7.88
CA PHE A 77 7.79 6.11 7.21
C PHE A 77 7.73 7.61 6.92
N ARG A 78 6.63 8.26 7.29
CA ARG A 78 6.40 9.67 6.99
C ARG A 78 7.48 10.55 7.61
N HIS A 79 8.10 11.38 6.77
CA HIS A 79 9.03 12.42 7.18
C HIS A 79 8.34 13.78 7.30
N ASP A 80 7.58 14.18 6.27
CA ASP A 80 6.90 15.47 6.22
C ASP A 80 5.71 15.44 5.23
N GLY A 81 4.91 16.50 5.19
CA GLY A 81 3.84 16.71 4.19
C GLY A 81 2.63 15.78 4.34
N ASN A 82 1.65 15.98 3.49
CA ASN A 82 0.43 15.18 3.51
C ASN A 82 0.67 13.74 3.02
N ILE A 83 -0.28 12.86 3.32
CA ILE A 83 -0.42 11.60 2.60
C ILE A 83 -1.54 11.78 1.57
N GLU A 84 -1.21 11.59 0.30
CA GLU A 84 -2.16 11.67 -0.81
C GLU A 84 -2.57 10.26 -1.21
N ILE A 85 -3.87 10.02 -1.29
CA ILE A 85 -4.47 8.73 -1.59
C ILE A 85 -5.35 8.90 -2.82
N SER A 86 -5.06 8.15 -3.87
CA SER A 86 -5.88 8.08 -5.08
C SER A 86 -6.33 6.66 -5.28
N CYS A 87 -7.63 6.43 -5.36
CA CYS A 87 -8.20 5.10 -5.60
C CYS A 87 -9.07 5.13 -6.85
N SER A 88 -9.12 4.02 -7.57
CA SER A 88 -9.99 3.83 -8.72
C SER A 88 -10.54 2.42 -8.78
N LEU A 89 -11.74 2.28 -9.36
CA LEU A 89 -12.39 0.99 -9.59
C LEU A 89 -13.02 0.97 -10.98
N ASP A 90 -12.61 0.01 -11.80
CA ASP A 90 -13.19 -0.27 -13.12
C ASP A 90 -13.75 -1.70 -13.14
N GLY A 91 -15.07 -1.83 -13.08
CA GLY A 91 -15.76 -3.12 -12.99
C GLY A 91 -15.43 -3.88 -11.69
N ASN A 92 -14.49 -4.82 -11.79
CA ASN A 92 -13.97 -5.66 -10.70
C ASN A 92 -12.47 -5.42 -10.42
N HIS A 93 -11.85 -4.42 -11.06
CA HIS A 93 -10.45 -4.09 -10.89
C HIS A 93 -10.27 -2.83 -10.05
N PHE A 94 -9.78 -3.00 -8.82
CA PHE A 94 -9.48 -1.92 -7.90
C PHE A 94 -7.99 -1.57 -7.97
N GLU A 95 -7.67 -0.28 -8.01
CA GLU A 95 -6.31 0.23 -7.93
C GLU A 95 -6.21 1.37 -6.91
N SER A 96 -5.05 1.51 -6.28
CA SER A 96 -4.71 2.63 -5.41
C SER A 96 -3.28 3.11 -5.64
N GLU A 97 -3.06 4.41 -5.53
CA GLU A 97 -1.75 5.05 -5.38
C GLU A 97 -1.76 5.85 -4.07
N ILE A 98 -0.81 5.54 -3.18
CA ILE A 98 -0.59 6.26 -1.93
C ILE A 98 0.79 6.92 -2.00
N SER A 99 0.82 8.24 -1.81
CA SER A 99 2.04 9.05 -1.88
C SER A 99 2.34 9.69 -0.52
N ASN A 100 3.58 9.56 -0.05
CA ASN A 100 4.10 10.23 1.13
C ASN A 100 5.56 10.67 0.92
N VAL A 101 6.04 11.62 1.73
CA VAL A 101 7.45 12.02 1.75
C VAL A 101 8.17 11.24 2.85
N ILE A 102 9.32 10.65 2.52
CA ILE A 102 10.18 9.89 3.42
C ILE A 102 11.61 10.45 3.40
N ASP A 103 12.41 10.16 4.42
CA ASP A 103 13.83 10.52 4.43
C ASP A 103 14.68 9.52 3.62
N PRO A 104 15.89 9.92 3.18
CA PRO A 104 16.79 9.05 2.40
C PRO A 104 17.14 7.72 3.04
N ALA A 105 17.38 7.69 4.35
CA ALA A 105 17.81 6.47 5.03
C ALA A 105 16.65 5.46 5.10
N THR A 106 15.43 5.95 5.31
CA THR A 106 14.21 5.13 5.22
C THR A 106 13.99 4.62 3.78
N ALA A 107 14.21 5.47 2.77
CA ALA A 107 14.11 5.06 1.37
C ALA A 107 15.11 3.94 1.02
N GLU A 108 16.37 4.06 1.42
CA GLU A 108 17.41 3.04 1.14
C GLU A 108 17.05 1.68 1.78
N LYS A 109 16.71 1.68 3.07
CA LYS A 109 16.29 0.46 3.78
C LYS A 109 15.06 -0.18 3.14
N PHE A 110 14.10 0.63 2.71
CA PHE A 110 12.90 0.09 2.08
C PHE A 110 13.22 -0.52 0.71
N GLN A 111 14.08 0.12 -0.09
CA GLN A 111 14.53 -0.47 -1.36
C GLN A 111 15.30 -1.79 -1.17
N GLU A 112 16.08 -1.93 -0.10
CA GLU A 112 16.74 -3.19 0.24
C GLU A 112 15.73 -4.30 0.55
N LEU A 113 14.72 -4.00 1.38
CA LEU A 113 13.62 -4.92 1.65
C LEU A 113 12.88 -5.31 0.37
N LEU A 114 12.57 -4.34 -0.51
CA LEU A 114 11.89 -4.61 -1.78
C LEU A 114 12.70 -5.53 -2.70
N ARG A 115 14.04 -5.37 -2.75
CA ARG A 115 14.91 -6.28 -3.52
C ARG A 115 14.87 -7.71 -2.98
N GLU A 116 14.79 -7.88 -1.67
CA GLU A 116 14.68 -9.19 -1.04
C GLU A 116 13.33 -9.84 -1.36
N ILE A 117 12.22 -9.16 -1.07
CA ILE A 117 10.88 -9.76 -1.19
C ILE A 117 10.46 -10.02 -2.64
N LEU A 118 10.97 -9.23 -3.60
CA LEU A 118 10.66 -9.39 -5.03
C LEU A 118 11.58 -10.40 -5.72
N ALA A 119 12.62 -10.91 -5.05
CA ALA A 119 13.56 -11.87 -5.64
C ALA A 119 13.12 -13.34 -5.52
N ARG A 120 12.09 -13.63 -4.72
CA ARG A 120 11.66 -15.00 -4.37
C ARG A 120 10.15 -15.12 -4.44
N ASP A 121 9.65 -16.36 -4.31
CA ASP A 121 8.22 -16.61 -4.18
C ASP A 121 7.69 -15.96 -2.88
N PRO A 122 6.63 -15.13 -2.97
CA PRO A 122 6.07 -14.46 -1.79
C PRO A 122 5.51 -15.41 -0.73
N GLY A 123 4.96 -16.56 -1.15
CA GLY A 123 4.37 -17.54 -0.23
C GLY A 123 5.43 -18.28 0.58
N GLU A 124 6.54 -18.67 -0.05
CA GLU A 124 7.70 -19.23 0.64
C GLU A 124 8.29 -18.23 1.65
N LEU A 125 8.47 -16.98 1.23
CA LEU A 125 8.99 -15.91 2.11
C LEU A 125 8.03 -15.61 3.27
N LEU A 126 6.73 -15.62 3.02
CA LEU A 126 5.71 -15.41 4.05
C LEU A 126 5.81 -16.47 5.14
N LEU A 127 5.90 -17.75 4.74
CA LEU A 127 6.06 -18.87 5.68
C LEU A 127 7.34 -18.72 6.51
N GLU A 128 8.47 -18.45 5.88
CA GLU A 128 9.75 -18.23 6.57
C GLU A 128 9.67 -17.07 7.58
N ARG A 129 8.98 -15.98 7.22
CA ARG A 129 8.84 -14.81 8.10
C ARG A 129 7.94 -15.10 9.30
N ILE A 130 6.87 -15.87 9.11
CA ILE A 130 6.00 -16.33 10.19
C ILE A 130 6.77 -17.24 11.15
N GLU A 131 7.52 -18.20 10.63
CA GLU A 131 8.33 -19.11 11.43
C GLU A 131 9.41 -18.37 12.22
N ALA A 132 10.13 -17.43 11.58
CA ALA A 132 11.14 -16.62 12.25
C ALA A 132 10.54 -15.77 13.39
N ASN A 133 9.43 -15.06 13.14
CA ASN A 133 8.76 -14.22 14.14
C ASN A 133 8.19 -15.06 15.30
N ALA A 134 7.78 -16.31 15.06
CA ALA A 134 7.33 -17.22 16.12
C ALA A 134 8.47 -17.68 17.03
N THR A 135 9.70 -17.72 16.51
CA THR A 135 10.90 -18.09 17.28
C THR A 135 11.59 -16.91 17.97
N ASP A 136 11.34 -15.69 17.52
CA ASP A 136 11.95 -14.47 18.05
C ASP A 136 10.87 -13.40 18.31
N LEU A 137 10.33 -13.40 19.54
CA LEU A 137 9.21 -12.56 19.99
C LEU A 137 9.50 -11.05 19.93
N ASP A 138 10.78 -10.65 19.87
CA ASP A 138 11.18 -9.24 19.73
C ASP A 138 11.32 -8.81 18.27
N SER A 139 11.24 -9.76 17.32
CA SER A 139 11.29 -9.48 15.89
C SER A 139 9.88 -9.25 15.32
N SER A 140 9.49 -7.99 15.21
CA SER A 140 8.39 -7.62 14.30
C SER A 140 8.92 -7.64 12.87
N GLY A 141 8.89 -8.81 12.24
CA GLY A 141 9.42 -9.00 10.88
C GLY A 141 8.85 -7.97 9.90
N SER A 142 9.68 -7.04 9.45
CA SER A 142 9.34 -6.10 8.39
C SER A 142 9.05 -6.87 7.10
N GLY A 143 8.02 -6.43 6.36
CA GLY A 143 7.61 -7.03 5.10
C GLY A 143 6.45 -8.02 5.19
N LEU A 144 6.02 -8.44 6.40
CA LEU A 144 4.94 -9.42 6.56
C LEU A 144 3.64 -8.97 5.88
N GLY A 145 3.19 -7.73 6.12
CA GLY A 145 2.00 -7.18 5.48
C GLY A 145 2.07 -7.20 3.95
N LEU A 146 3.22 -6.81 3.38
CA LEU A 146 3.42 -6.85 1.92
C LEU A 146 3.38 -8.28 1.37
N LEU A 147 4.00 -9.23 2.08
CA LEU A 147 4.00 -10.65 1.70
C LEU A 147 2.60 -11.27 1.81
N THR A 148 1.82 -10.92 2.84
CA THR A 148 0.41 -11.32 2.98
C THR A 148 -0.42 -10.80 1.80
N LEU A 149 -0.26 -9.53 1.44
CA LEU A 149 -0.97 -8.95 0.29
C LEU A 149 -0.62 -9.65 -1.02
N MET A 150 0.65 -9.96 -1.24
CA MET A 150 1.10 -10.64 -2.46
C MET A 150 0.67 -12.12 -2.52
N SER A 151 0.62 -12.81 -1.38
CA SER A 151 0.38 -14.27 -1.33
C SER A 151 -1.10 -14.62 -1.17
N ASP A 152 -1.77 -14.00 -0.20
CA ASP A 152 -3.13 -14.39 0.19
C ASP A 152 -4.19 -13.61 -0.61
N TYR A 153 -3.86 -12.39 -1.05
CA TYR A 153 -4.77 -11.52 -1.80
C TYR A 153 -4.41 -11.39 -3.30
N ASP A 154 -3.32 -12.04 -3.76
CA ASP A 154 -2.73 -11.90 -5.11
C ASP A 154 -2.56 -10.44 -5.56
N ALA A 155 -2.34 -9.52 -4.61
CA ALA A 155 -2.26 -8.09 -4.88
C ALA A 155 -1.05 -7.78 -5.76
N LYS A 156 -1.26 -6.96 -6.79
CA LYS A 156 -0.15 -6.42 -7.59
C LYS A 156 0.35 -5.15 -6.93
N LEU A 157 1.61 -5.14 -6.53
CA LEU A 157 2.22 -4.01 -5.83
C LEU A 157 3.35 -3.40 -6.66
N GLY A 158 3.55 -2.09 -6.51
CA GLY A 158 4.71 -1.40 -7.05
C GLY A 158 5.04 -0.14 -6.28
N TRP A 159 6.26 0.33 -6.46
CA TRP A 159 6.81 1.45 -5.72
C TRP A 159 7.63 2.33 -6.64
N ARG A 160 7.49 3.65 -6.48
CA ARG A 160 8.32 4.65 -7.16
C ARG A 160 8.92 5.59 -6.13
N PHE A 161 10.24 5.64 -6.10
CA PHE A 161 11.03 6.53 -5.24
C PHE A 161 11.58 7.67 -6.08
N THR A 162 11.15 8.90 -5.81
CA THR A 162 11.58 10.09 -6.54
C THR A 162 12.31 11.03 -5.58
N PRO A 163 13.64 11.11 -5.64
CA PRO A 163 14.40 12.04 -4.81
C PRO A 163 14.09 13.49 -5.16
N ASP A 164 13.88 14.32 -4.13
CA ASP A 164 13.76 15.77 -4.24
C ASP A 164 15.15 16.40 -4.15
N ALA A 165 15.57 17.05 -5.24
CA ALA A 165 16.89 17.68 -5.33
C ALA A 165 17.07 18.89 -4.41
N SER A 166 15.97 19.49 -3.91
CA SER A 166 16.01 20.73 -3.14
C SER A 166 16.28 20.51 -1.65
N ASN A 167 15.72 19.44 -1.07
CA ASN A 167 15.79 19.15 0.37
C ASN A 167 16.35 17.75 0.67
N GLY A 168 16.62 16.94 -0.35
CA GLY A 168 17.12 15.58 -0.22
C GLY A 168 16.07 14.56 0.21
N SER A 169 14.81 14.95 0.45
CA SER A 169 13.73 14.00 0.77
C SER A 169 13.41 13.10 -0.43
N VAL A 170 12.60 12.06 -0.21
CA VAL A 170 12.16 11.15 -1.26
C VAL A 170 10.64 11.11 -1.27
N ASN A 171 10.03 11.45 -2.40
CA ASN A 171 8.61 11.16 -2.62
C ASN A 171 8.46 9.68 -2.96
N LEU A 172 7.79 8.95 -2.06
CA LEU A 172 7.45 7.55 -2.24
C LEU A 172 6.01 7.46 -2.73
N LYS A 173 5.81 6.79 -3.86
CA LYS A 173 4.50 6.33 -4.31
C LYS A 173 4.43 4.82 -4.18
N THR A 174 3.40 4.33 -3.51
CA THR A 174 3.06 2.91 -3.46
C THR A 174 1.78 2.69 -4.27
N VAL A 175 1.87 1.84 -5.28
CA VAL A 175 0.74 1.42 -6.12
C VAL A 175 0.34 0.02 -5.72
N ALA A 176 -0.96 -0.21 -5.66
CA ALA A 176 -1.52 -1.52 -5.39
C ALA A 176 -2.79 -1.79 -6.16
N ALA A 177 -3.00 -3.02 -6.59
CA ALA A 177 -4.19 -3.43 -7.33
C ALA A 177 -4.72 -4.82 -6.92
N LEU A 178 -6.04 -4.96 -7.00
CA LEU A 178 -6.79 -6.20 -6.76
C LEU A 178 -7.76 -6.43 -7.92
N THR A 179 -8.03 -7.70 -8.23
CA THR A 179 -9.07 -8.09 -9.18
C THR A 179 -9.99 -9.10 -8.53
N PHE A 180 -11.27 -8.75 -8.39
CA PHE A 180 -12.26 -9.62 -7.78
C PHE A 180 -12.86 -10.59 -8.82
N SER A 181 -13.14 -11.82 -8.41
CA SER A 181 -13.80 -12.83 -9.24
C SER A 181 -15.31 -12.62 -9.35
#